data_AF-A0A967WB11-F1
#
_entry.id   AF-A0A967WB11-F1
#
_cell.length_a   1.000
_cell.length_b   1.000
_cell.length_c   1.000
_cell.angle_alpha   90.00
_cell.angle_beta   90.00
_cell.angle_gamma   90.00
#
_symmetry.space_group_name_H-M   'P 1'
#
loop_
_entity.id
_entity.type
_entity.pdbx_description
1 polymer ?
#
loop_
_entity_poly.entity_id
_entity_poly.type
_entity_poly.pdbx_seq_one_letter_code
_entity_poly.pdbx_strand_id
1 'polypeptide(L)'
;LVPTLLTGYLAYNSVAHDGPGHQAMERHMTAAWVVAGVFAVAVVLAWLDRRRAQGASVILTVVMLAGTASVAVTGYLGAENVYRHGLGVQRLPEGVRSTET
;
A
#
# COMPACT_ATOMS: atom_id res chain seq x y z
N LEU A 1 5.31 1.60 9.43
CA LEU A 1 5.62 1.61 7.99
C LEU A 1 6.68 0.59 7.61
N VAL A 2 7.84 0.53 8.28
CA VAL A 2 8.93 -0.41 7.92
C VAL A 2 8.47 -1.88 7.81
N PRO A 3 7.76 -2.47 8.80
CA PRO A 3 7.32 -3.87 8.67
C PRO A 3 6.37 -4.07 7.49
N THR A 4 5.47 -3.12 7.27
CA THR A 4 4.48 -3.15 6.18
C THR A 4 5.14 -3.11 4.81
N LEU A 5 6.16 -2.27 4.62
CA LEU A 5 6.90 -2.19 3.37
C LEU A 5 7.72 -3.46 3.12
N LEU A 6 8.34 -4.01 4.18
CA LEU A 6 9.13 -5.22 4.07
C LEU A 6 8.25 -6.42 3.67
N THR A 7 7.13 -6.64 4.34
CA THR A 7 6.23 -7.73 4.00
C THR A 7 5.58 -7.54 2.63
N GLY A 8 5.25 -6.30 2.25
CA GLY A 8 4.79 -5.97 0.90
C GLY A 8 5.83 -6.30 -0.19
N TYR A 9 7.10 -5.94 0.05
CA TYR A 9 8.20 -6.27 -0.86
C TYR A 9 8.41 -7.78 -0.98
N LEU A 10 8.36 -8.53 0.13
CA LEU A 10 8.45 -9.98 0.09
C LEU A 10 7.31 -10.59 -0.72
N ALA A 11 6.08 -10.10 -0.56
CA ALA A 11 4.94 -10.55 -1.34
C ALA A 11 5.10 -10.25 -2.84
N TYR A 12 5.57 -9.05 -3.20
CA TYR A 12 5.88 -8.66 -4.58
C TYR A 12 6.81 -9.64 -5.30
N ASN A 13 7.80 -10.17 -4.57
CA ASN A 13 8.82 -11.06 -5.12
C ASN A 13 8.49 -12.56 -5.02
N SER A 14 7.40 -12.95 -4.34
CA SER A 14 7.10 -14.36 -4.06
C SER A 14 5.72 -14.84 -4.50
N VAL A 15 4.75 -13.93 -4.64
CA VAL A 15 3.40 -14.28 -5.12
C VAL A 15 3.44 -14.45 -6.63
N ALA A 16 2.96 -15.59 -7.13
CA ALA A 16 2.83 -15.82 -8.56
C ALA A 16 1.76 -14.89 -9.17
N HIS A 17 2.13 -14.16 -10.22
CA HIS A 17 1.26 -13.23 -10.94
C HIS A 17 1.58 -13.25 -12.44
N ASP A 18 0.59 -12.95 -13.27
CA ASP A 18 0.76 -12.78 -14.72
C ASP A 18 1.15 -11.31 -15.04
N GLY A 19 1.32 -10.97 -16.32
CA GLY A 19 1.71 -9.62 -16.73
C GLY A 19 0.78 -8.50 -16.19
N PRO A 20 -0.56 -8.63 -16.32
CA PRO A 20 -1.50 -7.69 -15.72
C PRO A 20 -1.41 -7.62 -14.19
N GLY A 21 -1.29 -8.78 -13.51
CA GLY A 21 -1.10 -8.84 -12.07
C GLY A 21 0.19 -8.16 -11.62
N HIS A 22 1.30 -8.31 -12.37
CA HIS A 22 2.57 -7.64 -12.10
C HIS A 22 2.40 -6.12 -12.06
N GLN A 23 1.78 -5.54 -13.10
CA GLN A 23 1.56 -4.10 -13.17
C GLN A 23 0.65 -3.59 -12.06
N ALA A 24 -0.37 -4.36 -11.67
CA ALA A 24 -1.25 -4.01 -10.57
C ALA A 24 -0.48 -4.01 -9.23
N MET A 25 0.35 -5.02 -8.97
CA MET A 25 1.22 -5.07 -7.80
C MET A 25 2.24 -3.93 -7.78
N GLU A 26 2.82 -3.58 -8.92
CA GLU A 26 3.78 -2.48 -9.04
C GLU A 26 3.12 -1.14 -8.67
N ARG A 27 1.92 -0.86 -9.18
CA ARG A 27 1.16 0.36 -8.80
C ARG A 27 0.86 0.42 -7.31
N HIS A 28 0.42 -0.69 -6.72
CA HIS A 28 0.17 -0.77 -5.28
C HIS A 28 1.45 -0.53 -4.47
N MET A 29 2.57 -1.13 -4.87
CA MET A 29 3.86 -0.98 -4.21
C MET A 29 4.41 0.45 -4.33
N THR A 30 4.30 1.08 -5.52
CA THR A 30 4.64 2.49 -5.70
C THR A 30 3.80 3.39 -4.79
N ALA A 31 2.49 3.14 -4.69
CA ALA A 31 1.61 3.89 -3.78
C ALA A 31 2.03 3.72 -2.31
N ALA A 32 2.44 2.51 -1.89
CA ALA A 32 2.96 2.28 -0.55
C ALA A 32 4.26 3.06 -0.26
N TRP A 33 5.15 3.21 -1.25
CA TRP A 33 6.34 4.08 -1.12
C TRP A 33 5.97 5.56 -1.03
N VAL A 34 4.95 6.02 -1.76
CA VAL A 34 4.43 7.39 -1.63
C VAL A 34 3.90 7.63 -0.22
N VAL A 35 3.10 6.71 0.34
CA VAL A 35 2.64 6.77 1.74
C VAL A 35 3.84 6.91 2.68
N ALA A 36 4.88 6.10 2.48
CA ALA A 36 6.07 6.14 3.31
C ALA A 36 6.79 7.51 3.26
N GLY A 37 6.92 8.09 2.07
CA GLY A 37 7.49 9.42 1.88
C GLY A 37 6.68 10.52 2.55
N VAL A 38 5.34 10.49 2.39
CA VAL A 38 4.44 11.48 3.02
C VAL A 38 4.56 11.44 4.54
N PHE A 39 4.56 10.26 5.15
CA PHE A 39 4.71 10.14 6.60
C PHE A 39 6.14 10.45 7.08
N ALA A 40 7.18 10.21 6.28
CA ALA A 40 8.52 10.66 6.61
C ALA A 40 8.59 12.19 6.69
N VAL A 41 7.96 12.89 5.74
CA VAL A 41 7.82 14.36 5.79
C VAL A 41 7.00 14.78 7.02
N ALA A 42 5.90 14.09 7.32
CA ALA A 42 5.08 14.39 8.50
C ALA A 42 5.89 14.26 9.80
N VAL A 43 6.75 13.24 9.93
CA VAL A 43 7.64 13.04 11.09
C VAL A 43 8.60 14.22 11.24
N VAL A 44 9.22 14.68 10.15
CA VAL A 44 10.12 15.85 10.17
C VAL A 44 9.35 17.11 10.60
N LEU A 45 8.19 17.37 10.02
CA LEU A 45 7.37 18.53 10.37
C LEU A 45 6.90 18.49 11.82
N ALA A 46 6.44 17.33 12.30
CA ALA A 46 6.06 17.15 13.71
C ALA A 46 7.25 17.40 14.66
N TRP A 47 8.44 16.95 14.28
CA TRP A 47 9.66 17.20 15.06
C TRP A 47 10.06 18.67 15.12
N LEU A 48 9.82 19.44 14.05
CA LEU A 48 10.03 20.89 14.03
C LEU A 48 8.95 21.62 14.84
N ASP A 49 7.69 21.19 14.70
CA ASP A 49 6.55 21.81 15.36
C ASP A 49 6.49 21.55 16.87
N ARG A 50 7.14 20.50 17.38
CA ARG A 50 7.09 20.13 18.82
C ARG A 50 7.54 21.24 19.79
N ARG A 51 8.29 22.25 19.31
CA ARG A 51 8.74 23.39 20.13
C ARG A 51 7.83 24.61 20.04
N ARG A 52 6.78 24.55 19.21
CA ARG A 52 5.82 25.64 19.06
C ARG A 52 4.86 25.67 20.23
N ALA A 53 4.59 26.86 20.76
CA ALA A 53 3.57 27.07 21.79
C ALA A 53 2.14 26.83 21.26
N GLN A 54 1.92 26.94 19.95
CA GLN A 54 0.60 26.86 19.30
C GLN A 54 0.22 25.45 18.82
N GLY A 55 1.03 24.42 19.07
CA GLY A 55 0.77 23.04 18.62
C GLY A 55 1.12 22.78 17.15
N ALA A 56 0.42 21.82 16.53
CA ALA A 56 0.65 21.37 15.16
C ALA A 56 0.40 22.49 14.14
N SER A 57 1.31 22.70 13.20
CA SER A 57 1.13 23.68 12.13
C SER A 57 0.06 23.24 11.12
N VAL A 58 -0.53 24.23 10.44
CA VAL A 58 -1.44 23.98 9.31
C VAL A 58 -0.79 23.10 8.23
N ILE A 59 0.52 23.28 8.00
CA ILE A 59 1.29 22.46 7.04
C ILE A 59 1.29 21.00 7.48
N LEU A 60 1.60 20.72 8.76
CA LEU A 60 1.54 19.37 9.29
C LEU A 60 0.12 18.78 9.18
N THR A 61 -0.93 19.56 9.47
CA THR A 61 -2.31 19.11 9.31
C THR A 61 -2.63 18.72 7.86
N VAL A 62 -2.24 19.55 6.88
CA VAL A 62 -2.45 19.25 5.45
C VAL A 62 -1.67 17.99 5.02
N VAL A 63 -0.42 17.85 5.46
CA VAL A 63 0.39 16.66 5.16
C VAL A 63 -0.22 15.41 5.79
N MET A 64 -0.78 15.49 7.00
CA MET A 64 -1.48 14.37 7.62
C MET A 64 -2.75 13.97 6.84
N LEU A 65 -3.53 14.94 6.36
CA LEU A 65 -4.69 14.67 5.49
C LEU A 65 -4.28 14.01 4.17
N ALA A 66 -3.20 14.49 3.54
CA ALA A 66 -2.63 13.84 2.36
C ALA A 66 -2.15 12.42 2.67
N GLY A 67 -1.54 12.20 3.84
CA GLY A 67 -1.17 10.89 4.36
C GLY A 67 -2.37 9.96 4.45
N THR A 68 -3.46 10.40 5.07
CA THR A 68 -4.71 9.63 5.15
C THR A 68 -5.27 9.28 3.77
N ALA A 69 -5.34 10.24 2.84
CA ALA A 69 -5.81 9.99 1.48
C ALA A 69 -4.91 8.99 0.75
N SER A 70 -3.59 9.10 0.88
CA SER A 70 -2.65 8.17 0.24
C SER A 70 -2.79 6.73 0.75
N VAL A 71 -3.07 6.55 2.04
CA VAL A 71 -3.38 5.22 2.61
C VAL A 71 -4.66 4.66 2.01
N ALA A 72 -5.72 5.46 1.88
CA ALA A 72 -6.96 5.03 1.26
C ALA A 72 -6.77 4.57 -0.20
N VAL A 73 -6.00 5.33 -0.99
CA VAL A 73 -5.64 4.95 -2.37
C VAL A 73 -4.84 3.65 -2.39
N THR A 74 -3.87 3.48 -1.50
CA THR A 74 -3.07 2.26 -1.40
C THR A 74 -3.95 1.05 -1.05
N GLY A 75 -4.92 1.22 -0.15
CA GLY A 75 -5.91 0.21 0.19
C GLY A 75 -6.81 -0.17 -1.00
N TYR A 76 -7.27 0.81 -1.76
CA TYR A 76 -8.04 0.57 -3.00
C TYR A 76 -7.23 -0.25 -4.02
N LEU A 77 -5.97 0.10 -4.28
CA LEU A 77 -5.10 -0.66 -5.17
C LEU A 77 -4.82 -2.07 -4.65
N GLY A 78 -4.73 -2.23 -3.33
CA GLY A 78 -4.62 -3.54 -2.69
C GLY A 78 -5.87 -4.40 -2.90
N ALA A 79 -7.05 -3.80 -2.81
CA ALA A 79 -8.31 -4.45 -3.13
C ALA A 79 -8.40 -4.83 -4.62
N GLU A 80 -7.94 -3.96 -5.52
CA GLU A 80 -7.87 -4.25 -6.96
C GLU A 80 -6.97 -5.46 -7.25
N ASN A 81 -5.81 -5.56 -6.59
CA ASN A 81 -4.94 -6.73 -6.70
C ASN A 81 -5.69 -8.04 -6.37
N VAL A 82 -6.49 -8.05 -5.30
CA VAL A 82 -7.23 -9.25 -4.87
C VAL A 82 -8.44 -9.50 -5.78
N TYR A 83 -9.32 -8.52 -5.92
CA TYR A 83 -10.65 -8.72 -6.52
C TYR A 83 -10.66 -8.68 -8.05
N ARG A 84 -9.73 -7.94 -8.67
CA ARG A 84 -9.64 -7.87 -10.15
C ARG A 84 -8.58 -8.80 -10.71
N HIS A 85 -7.49 -9.02 -9.98
CA HIS A 85 -6.34 -9.80 -10.46
C HIS A 85 -6.11 -11.13 -9.74
N GLY A 86 -6.92 -11.47 -8.72
CA GLY A 86 -6.80 -12.76 -8.02
C GLY A 86 -5.45 -12.94 -7.32
N LEU A 87 -4.80 -11.85 -6.91
CA LEU A 87 -3.50 -11.90 -6.25
C LEU A 87 -3.68 -12.20 -4.76
N GLY A 88 -2.83 -13.09 -4.22
CA GLY A 88 -2.85 -13.44 -2.80
C GLY A 88 -4.02 -14.33 -2.37
N VAL A 89 -4.78 -14.90 -3.31
CA VAL A 89 -5.81 -15.90 -3.03
C VAL A 89 -5.28 -17.32 -3.31
N GLN A 90 -5.78 -18.30 -2.57
CA GLN A 90 -5.49 -19.71 -2.85
C GLN A 90 -6.21 -20.14 -4.13
N ARG A 91 -5.51 -20.86 -5.00
CA ARG A 91 -6.14 -21.47 -6.20
C ARG A 91 -7.00 -22.65 -5.78
N LEU A 92 -8.07 -22.90 -6.54
CA LEU A 92 -8.89 -24.09 -6.37
C LEU A 92 -8.05 -25.36 -6.57
N PRO A 93 -8.30 -26.42 -5.77
CA PRO A 93 -7.66 -27.72 -5.98
C PRO A 93 -7.89 -28.23 -7.40
N GLU A 94 -6.89 -28.89 -7.97
CA GLU A 94 -6.92 -29.35 -9.37
C GLU A 94 -8.12 -30.27 -9.66
N GLY A 95 -8.54 -31.10 -8.70
CA GLY A 95 -9.68 -32.00 -8.83
C GLY A 95 -11.06 -31.33 -8.94
N VAL A 96 -11.17 -30.03 -8.65
CA VAL A 96 -12.41 -29.27 -8.86
C VAL A 96 -12.52 -28.78 -10.32
N ARG A 97 -11.39 -28.53 -11.00
CA ARG A 97 -11.35 -28.06 -12.39
C ARG A 97 -11.62 -29.16 -13.43
N SER A 98 -11.46 -30.43 -13.08
CA SER A 98 -11.56 -31.57 -14.00
C SER A 98 -12.99 -32.09 -14.23
N THR A 99 -14.01 -31.51 -13.60
CA THR A 99 -15.40 -31.97 -13.72
C THR A 99 -16.24 -31.20 -14.76
N GLU A 100 -15.63 -30.25 -15.49
CA GLU A 100 -16.33 -29.37 -16.45
C GLU A 100 -15.90 -29.59 -17.93
N THR A 101 -15.45 -30.80 -18.28
CA THR A 101 -15.19 -31.21 -19.68
C THR A 101 -15.95 -32.47 -20.01
#